data_AF-B4CVA0-F1
#
_entry.id   AF-B4CVA0-F1
#
_cell.length_a   1.000
_cell.length_b   1.000
_cell.length_c   1.000
_cell.angle_alpha   90.00
_cell.angle_beta   90.00
_cell.angle_gamma   90.00
#
_symmetry.space_group_name_H-M   'P 1'
#
loop_
_entity.id
_entity.type
_entity.pdbx_description
1 polymer ?
#
loop_
_entity_poly.entity_id
_entity_poly.type
_entity_poly.pdbx_seq_one_letter_code
_entity_poly.pdbx_strand_id
1 'polypeptide(L)'
;MRTSFLPAVAFAFLPVICLGQQNPANGAVTSHSGGLHGYIGFSATRPAEHSEYSAGMGFYTAVWPLIDQPLANFQIGLAGAWITPDNSDNKDRPLAPEGTLARKWKERGPTWDSVFQTVEGGLGYWAGNHFRYGPPKFSMNATPQCYDYEVGSPGWSFFYSNAALPDNRLGVAQLSNRLLIPPDALPFRGTPNGEFLGYTWMALPFTDLTTDDPPTGDQSWTCFVSAQNFKGPIAYYIPETWSKIGKIFNYPFDYGRGLDARPGKMGGGAMEINTVPRLDTTDAQGVTYSKIPQLHFPVDAAGRAYLVEDVTYYSRAALYDAFKAWRDGGPPCTGRFEPKGAWKSTLTTKTPRFDQEGRKIHGVEQAFDTKVFEGNVWGLQWSKSALSTVGVFPQYFKRTGEEQIAVAAAEVPAALQSHDFKLANAGEPYTSPNVGAWSEPGPRSGPFTVKLADGSVVTYSWYRFVDQPSFQQYHWSAEKKAKLQAFVEKIHATWPIDREYMPPPSRGALVSFDPALLVTPPKGLEVGYVPIVTRQSAP
;
A
#
# COMPACT_ATOMS: atom_id res chain seq x y z
N MET A 1 -10.08 -54.81 42.69
CA MET A 1 -11.16 -55.65 42.10
C MET A 1 -12.25 -54.70 41.62
N ARG A 2 -12.78 -54.92 40.40
CA ARG A 2 -13.85 -54.17 39.69
C ARG A 2 -13.44 -52.82 39.09
N THR A 3 -13.14 -52.68 37.79
CA THR A 3 -13.82 -52.95 36.49
C THR A 3 -14.28 -51.61 35.88
N SER A 4 -13.58 -51.19 34.83
CA SER A 4 -14.02 -50.13 33.90
C SER A 4 -14.42 -50.81 32.58
N PHE A 5 -15.67 -50.61 32.15
CA PHE A 5 -16.18 -51.02 30.85
C PHE A 5 -15.99 -49.87 29.85
N LEU A 6 -15.31 -50.14 28.73
CA LEU A 6 -15.38 -49.34 27.50
C LEU A 6 -16.61 -49.78 26.69
N PRO A 7 -17.34 -48.87 26.02
CA PRO A 7 -18.12 -49.22 24.84
C PRO A 7 -17.29 -48.97 23.58
N ALA A 8 -17.17 -50.02 22.77
CA ALA A 8 -16.68 -49.97 21.40
C ALA A 8 -17.74 -49.32 20.50
N VAL A 9 -17.37 -48.29 19.74
CA VAL A 9 -18.16 -47.77 18.62
C VAL A 9 -17.53 -48.29 17.34
N ALA A 10 -18.28 -49.12 16.61
CA ALA A 10 -17.92 -49.68 15.33
C ALA A 10 -17.97 -48.58 14.24
N PHE A 11 -16.87 -48.36 13.54
CA PHE A 11 -16.84 -47.56 12.32
C PHE A 11 -17.39 -48.39 11.16
N ALA A 12 -18.56 -48.01 10.65
CA ALA A 12 -19.06 -48.50 9.37
C ALA A 12 -18.27 -47.81 8.23
N PHE A 13 -17.52 -48.61 7.47
CA PHE A 13 -16.91 -48.18 6.21
C PHE A 13 -18.02 -47.98 5.16
N LEU A 14 -18.32 -46.73 4.83
CA LEU A 14 -19.04 -46.36 3.60
C LEU A 14 -18.02 -46.25 2.46
N PRO A 15 -18.22 -46.92 1.31
CA PRO A 15 -17.33 -46.78 0.18
C PRO A 15 -17.47 -45.37 -0.41
N VAL A 16 -16.35 -44.65 -0.49
CA VAL A 16 -16.25 -43.40 -1.24
C VAL A 16 -16.46 -43.75 -2.71
N ILE A 17 -17.64 -43.42 -3.24
CA ILE A 17 -17.87 -43.38 -4.68
C ILE A 17 -17.03 -42.21 -5.19
N CYS A 18 -15.93 -42.52 -5.87
CA CYS A 18 -15.21 -41.56 -6.70
C CYS A 18 -16.16 -41.06 -7.79
N LEU A 19 -16.81 -39.92 -7.55
CA LEU A 19 -17.40 -39.10 -8.60
C LEU A 19 -16.23 -38.59 -9.43
N GLY A 20 -16.02 -39.19 -10.60
CA GLY A 20 -15.08 -38.69 -11.58
C GLY A 20 -15.41 -37.23 -11.90
N GLN A 21 -14.41 -36.35 -11.76
CA GLN A 21 -14.47 -35.02 -12.34
C GLN A 21 -14.67 -35.20 -13.86
N GLN A 22 -15.83 -34.80 -14.36
CA GLN A 22 -16.03 -34.65 -15.79
C GLN A 22 -15.00 -33.64 -16.29
N ASN A 23 -14.11 -34.08 -17.18
CA ASN A 23 -13.30 -33.14 -17.95
C ASN A 23 -14.27 -32.18 -18.66
N PRO A 24 -14.05 -30.85 -18.58
CA PRO A 24 -14.88 -29.90 -19.31
C PRO A 24 -14.90 -30.30 -20.79
N ALA A 25 -16.08 -30.18 -21.43
CA ALA A 25 -16.22 -30.46 -22.85
C ALA A 25 -15.17 -29.65 -23.64
N ASN A 26 -14.57 -30.27 -24.67
CA ASN A 26 -13.60 -29.59 -25.55
C ASN A 26 -14.16 -28.23 -26.00
N GLY A 27 -13.38 -27.16 -25.81
CA GLY A 27 -13.76 -25.79 -26.15
C GLY A 27 -14.53 -25.00 -25.08
N ALA A 28 -14.83 -25.55 -23.90
CA ALA A 28 -15.43 -24.78 -22.82
C ALA A 28 -14.40 -23.86 -22.13
N VAL A 29 -14.79 -22.61 -21.87
CA VAL A 29 -13.96 -21.64 -21.16
C VAL A 29 -14.21 -21.72 -19.65
N THR A 30 -13.14 -21.79 -18.87
CA THR A 30 -13.18 -21.85 -17.39
C THR A 30 -12.41 -20.69 -16.76
N SER A 31 -12.85 -20.20 -15.60
CA SER A 31 -12.26 -19.03 -14.93
C SER A 31 -11.48 -19.42 -13.67
N HIS A 32 -10.31 -18.81 -13.48
CA HIS A 32 -9.37 -19.04 -12.38
C HIS A 32 -8.77 -17.71 -11.87
N SER A 33 -8.00 -17.74 -10.77
CA SER A 33 -7.38 -16.54 -10.15
C SER A 33 -5.85 -16.46 -10.27
N GLY A 34 -5.19 -17.52 -10.78
CA GLY A 34 -3.74 -17.61 -10.95
C GLY A 34 -3.28 -17.34 -12.38
N GLY A 35 -3.65 -16.17 -12.92
CA GLY A 35 -3.34 -15.76 -14.31
C GLY A 35 -1.94 -15.21 -14.52
N LEU A 36 -1.46 -14.42 -13.57
CA LEU A 36 -0.13 -13.82 -13.62
C LEU A 36 0.31 -13.55 -12.19
N HIS A 37 1.54 -13.95 -11.88
CA HIS A 37 2.22 -13.68 -10.62
C HIS A 37 3.68 -13.32 -10.90
N GLY A 38 4.24 -12.41 -10.10
CA GLY A 38 5.63 -11.98 -10.25
C GLY A 38 5.87 -10.53 -9.84
N TYR A 39 7.06 -10.03 -10.16
CA TYR A 39 7.48 -8.67 -9.82
C TYR A 39 8.13 -8.00 -11.02
N ILE A 40 7.75 -6.76 -11.28
CA ILE A 40 8.43 -5.84 -12.20
C ILE A 40 9.08 -4.77 -11.34
N GLY A 41 10.39 -4.84 -11.12
CA GLY A 41 11.03 -4.02 -10.10
C GLY A 41 12.38 -3.44 -10.46
N PHE A 42 12.82 -2.53 -9.61
CA PHE A 42 14.13 -1.91 -9.62
C PHE A 42 14.83 -2.14 -8.29
N SER A 43 16.15 -2.08 -8.32
CA SER A 43 16.99 -1.96 -7.13
C SER A 43 17.52 -0.54 -7.05
N ALA A 44 17.64 -0.04 -5.83
CA ALA A 44 18.17 1.28 -5.53
C ALA A 44 19.45 1.07 -4.73
N THR A 45 20.57 1.69 -5.14
CA THR A 45 21.75 1.76 -4.27
C THR A 45 21.33 2.36 -2.93
N ARG A 46 21.86 1.82 -1.85
CA ARG A 46 21.56 2.29 -0.52
C ARG A 46 22.69 3.20 -0.04
N PRO A 47 22.38 4.20 0.79
CA PRO A 47 23.38 4.82 1.63
C PRO A 47 24.21 3.75 2.37
N ALA A 48 25.46 4.07 2.71
CA ALA A 48 26.30 3.14 3.48
C ALA A 48 25.59 2.67 4.76
N GLU A 49 25.87 1.45 5.21
CA GLU A 49 25.32 0.94 6.48
C GLU A 49 25.63 1.92 7.62
N HIS A 50 24.65 2.15 8.48
CA HIS A 50 24.72 3.13 9.58
C HIS A 50 24.91 4.59 9.16
N SER A 51 24.66 4.94 7.90
CA SER A 51 24.65 6.34 7.47
C SER A 51 23.40 7.09 7.97
N GLU A 52 23.50 8.41 7.96
CA GLU A 52 22.46 9.32 8.43
C GLU A 52 21.17 9.30 7.57
N TYR A 53 21.20 8.75 6.36
CA TYR A 53 20.11 8.80 5.36
C TYR A 53 19.07 7.69 5.53
N SER A 54 18.53 7.60 6.74
CA SER A 54 17.60 6.55 7.16
C SER A 54 16.38 7.10 7.90
N ALA A 55 16.22 8.43 7.91
CA ALA A 55 15.13 9.14 8.56
C ALA A 55 13.91 9.34 7.64
N GLY A 56 14.08 9.18 6.33
CA GLY A 56 12.98 9.21 5.38
C GLY A 56 13.37 8.71 4.01
N MET A 57 12.38 8.31 3.21
CA MET A 57 12.56 7.82 1.85
C MET A 57 11.35 8.15 0.98
N GLY A 58 11.59 8.47 -0.28
CA GLY A 58 10.52 8.75 -1.24
C GLY A 58 10.97 8.77 -2.68
N PHE A 59 10.00 8.89 -3.57
CA PHE A 59 10.19 8.93 -5.02
C PHE A 59 8.93 9.45 -5.72
N TYR A 60 9.06 9.67 -7.03
CA TYR A 60 7.93 9.91 -7.92
C TYR A 60 7.59 8.62 -8.66
N THR A 61 6.30 8.29 -8.73
CA THR A 61 5.79 7.12 -9.44
C THR A 61 4.67 7.50 -10.40
N ALA A 62 4.67 6.91 -11.60
CA ALA A 62 3.68 7.18 -12.63
C ALA A 62 2.30 6.62 -12.24
N VAL A 63 1.24 7.35 -12.59
CA VAL A 63 -0.16 6.97 -12.41
C VAL A 63 -0.81 6.77 -13.77
N TRP A 64 -1.40 5.60 -13.99
CA TRP A 64 -2.17 5.29 -15.20
C TRP A 64 -3.12 4.11 -14.94
N PRO A 65 -4.24 3.99 -15.67
CA PRO A 65 -5.03 2.77 -15.68
C PRO A 65 -4.23 1.61 -16.30
N LEU A 66 -3.90 0.61 -15.49
CA LEU A 66 -3.28 -0.62 -15.97
C LEU A 66 -4.30 -1.50 -16.71
N ILE A 67 -5.57 -1.39 -16.35
CA ILE A 67 -6.70 -2.13 -16.92
C ILE A 67 -7.73 -1.15 -17.48
N ASP A 68 -8.45 -1.58 -18.51
CA ASP A 68 -9.47 -0.81 -19.21
C ASP A 68 -10.79 -0.73 -18.44
N GLN A 69 -11.09 -1.74 -17.62
CA GLN A 69 -12.33 -1.87 -16.87
C GLN A 69 -12.07 -2.27 -15.41
N PRO A 70 -12.98 -1.95 -14.46
CA PRO A 70 -12.82 -2.35 -13.07
C PRO A 70 -13.08 -3.85 -12.90
N LEU A 71 -12.03 -4.67 -12.99
CA LEU A 71 -12.14 -6.13 -12.93
C LEU A 71 -12.30 -6.66 -11.50
N ALA A 72 -13.11 -7.70 -11.35
CA ALA A 72 -13.18 -8.49 -10.13
C ALA A 72 -11.92 -9.39 -10.00
N ASN A 73 -11.55 -9.72 -8.76
CA ASN A 73 -10.42 -10.61 -8.45
C ASN A 73 -9.09 -10.16 -9.07
N PHE A 74 -8.88 -8.85 -9.20
CA PHE A 74 -7.68 -8.25 -9.76
C PHE A 74 -6.90 -7.49 -8.68
N GLN A 75 -5.64 -7.86 -8.49
CA GLN A 75 -4.69 -7.25 -7.58
C GLN A 75 -3.31 -7.14 -8.19
N ILE A 76 -2.91 -5.90 -8.46
CA ILE A 76 -1.55 -5.52 -8.83
C ILE A 76 -1.21 -4.22 -8.10
N GLY A 77 -0.16 -4.26 -7.29
CA GLY A 77 0.48 -3.03 -6.82
C GLY A 77 1.28 -2.42 -7.96
N LEU A 78 1.10 -1.13 -8.20
CA LEU A 78 2.02 -0.39 -9.06
C LEU A 78 3.32 -0.14 -8.29
N ALA A 79 4.22 0.67 -8.86
CA ALA A 79 5.56 0.81 -8.31
C ALA A 79 5.51 1.41 -6.89
N GLY A 80 5.76 0.55 -5.91
CA GLY A 80 5.79 0.87 -4.49
C GLY A 80 7.11 0.44 -3.84
N ALA A 81 7.24 0.69 -2.55
CA ALA A 81 8.39 0.26 -1.76
C ALA A 81 7.97 -0.10 -0.34
N TRP A 82 8.83 -0.87 0.33
CA TRP A 82 8.64 -1.29 1.72
C TRP A 82 9.70 -0.64 2.59
N ILE A 83 9.26 -0.12 3.73
CA ILE A 83 10.13 0.43 4.78
C ILE A 83 10.05 -0.49 5.99
N THR A 84 11.19 -1.04 6.39
CA THR A 84 11.30 -1.90 7.57
C THR A 84 12.26 -1.30 8.60
N PRO A 85 12.13 -1.62 9.90
CA PRO A 85 13.05 -1.12 10.90
C PRO A 85 14.42 -1.81 10.78
N ASP A 86 15.49 -1.04 10.90
CA ASP A 86 16.84 -1.56 10.91
C ASP A 86 17.13 -2.38 12.18
N ASN A 87 17.07 -3.70 12.01
CA ASN A 87 17.48 -4.69 13.00
C ASN A 87 18.68 -5.52 12.55
N SER A 88 19.58 -5.00 11.70
CA SER A 88 20.74 -5.80 11.25
C SER A 88 21.73 -6.14 12.36
N ASP A 89 21.62 -5.53 13.54
CA ASP A 89 22.34 -5.95 14.75
C ASP A 89 21.92 -7.34 15.25
N ASN A 90 20.69 -7.76 14.96
CA ASN A 90 20.14 -9.03 15.35
C ASN A 90 20.35 -10.09 14.26
N LYS A 91 20.89 -11.26 14.61
CA LYS A 91 21.26 -12.31 13.64
C LYS A 91 20.49 -13.61 13.81
N ASP A 92 19.87 -13.83 14.96
CA ASP A 92 19.38 -15.15 15.35
C ASP A 92 18.08 -15.14 16.16
N ARG A 93 17.71 -14.02 16.78
CA ARG A 93 16.52 -13.96 17.63
C ARG A 93 15.29 -13.52 16.85
N PRO A 94 14.17 -14.25 16.90
CA PRO A 94 12.96 -13.83 16.21
C PRO A 94 12.41 -12.48 16.73
N LEU A 95 12.13 -11.57 15.82
CA LEU A 95 11.40 -10.32 16.06
C LEU A 95 9.89 -10.51 16.01
N ALA A 96 9.41 -11.61 15.42
CA ALA A 96 8.01 -11.99 15.47
C ALA A 96 7.79 -12.95 16.65
N PRO A 97 7.16 -12.50 17.76
CA PRO A 97 6.87 -13.37 18.90
C PRO A 97 5.97 -14.54 18.51
N GLU A 98 6.10 -15.66 19.23
CA GLU A 98 5.20 -16.80 19.06
C GLU A 98 3.73 -16.39 19.29
N GLY A 99 2.84 -16.89 18.44
CA GLY A 99 1.42 -16.56 18.47
C GLY A 99 0.99 -15.47 17.48
N THR A 100 1.93 -14.70 16.91
CA THR A 100 1.63 -13.78 15.81
C THR A 100 1.22 -14.52 14.52
N LEU A 101 0.52 -13.85 13.61
CA LEU A 101 0.06 -14.41 12.34
C LEU A 101 1.24 -14.87 11.49
N ALA A 102 2.29 -14.05 11.39
CA ALA A 102 3.50 -14.40 10.63
C ALA A 102 4.06 -15.77 11.03
N ARG A 103 4.02 -16.15 12.32
CA ARG A 103 4.54 -17.43 12.83
C ARG A 103 3.76 -18.66 12.36
N LYS A 104 2.63 -18.49 11.67
CA LYS A 104 1.86 -19.55 11.02
C LYS A 104 2.27 -19.78 9.55
N TRP A 105 3.11 -18.91 8.99
CA TRP A 105 3.54 -18.99 7.60
C TRP A 105 4.75 -19.91 7.44
N LYS A 106 5.15 -20.15 6.18
CA LYS A 106 6.44 -20.78 5.87
C LYS A 106 7.56 -20.05 6.61
N GLU A 107 8.47 -20.81 7.21
CA GLU A 107 9.56 -20.29 8.04
C GLU A 107 10.30 -19.13 7.37
N ARG A 108 10.39 -18.01 8.10
CA ARG A 108 11.14 -16.80 7.72
C ARG A 108 12.26 -16.48 8.72
N GLY A 109 12.72 -17.51 9.42
CA GLY A 109 13.77 -17.43 10.42
C GLY A 109 15.18 -17.20 9.84
N PRO A 110 16.17 -16.99 10.72
CA PRO A 110 16.04 -17.08 12.18
C PRO A 110 15.43 -15.82 12.82
N THR A 111 15.51 -14.64 12.17
CA THR A 111 15.11 -13.35 12.78
C THR A 111 13.68 -12.93 12.52
N TRP A 112 13.01 -13.43 11.47
CA TRP A 112 11.65 -13.01 11.09
C TRP A 112 11.51 -11.50 10.79
N ASP A 113 12.62 -10.80 10.52
CA ASP A 113 12.68 -9.34 10.31
C ASP A 113 11.85 -8.86 9.11
N SER A 114 11.81 -9.65 8.03
CA SER A 114 11.07 -9.37 6.80
C SER A 114 9.56 -9.24 6.99
N VAL A 115 9.03 -9.71 8.12
CA VAL A 115 7.60 -9.68 8.44
C VAL A 115 7.33 -9.07 9.81
N PHE A 116 8.32 -8.45 10.47
CA PHE A 116 8.14 -7.87 11.80
C PHE A 116 7.25 -6.63 11.75
N GLN A 117 7.69 -5.61 11.00
CA GLN A 117 6.98 -4.35 10.78
C GLN A 117 7.28 -3.79 9.39
N THR A 118 6.25 -3.30 8.71
CA THR A 118 6.37 -2.64 7.41
C THR A 118 5.54 -1.35 7.36
N VAL A 119 6.09 -0.29 6.78
CA VAL A 119 5.28 0.69 6.04
C VAL A 119 5.31 0.28 4.58
N GLU A 120 4.14 0.19 3.98
CA GLU A 120 3.92 -0.33 2.63
C GLU A 120 2.75 0.36 1.93
N GLY A 121 2.30 -0.19 0.81
CA GLY A 121 1.28 0.43 -0.03
C GLY A 121 1.90 1.36 -1.07
N GLY A 122 1.17 2.40 -1.42
CA GLY A 122 1.42 3.22 -2.60
C GLY A 122 0.29 3.07 -3.61
N LEU A 123 0.63 3.17 -4.89
CA LEU A 123 -0.32 3.05 -5.99
C LEU A 123 -0.68 1.59 -6.24
N GLY A 124 -1.95 1.28 -6.45
CA GLY A 124 -2.32 -0.06 -6.88
C GLY A 124 -3.80 -0.32 -7.06
N TYR A 125 -4.05 -1.57 -7.42
CA TYR A 125 -5.34 -2.22 -7.45
C TYR A 125 -5.33 -3.30 -6.39
N TRP A 126 -6.17 -3.20 -5.37
CA TRP A 126 -6.18 -4.14 -4.27
C TRP A 126 -7.41 -5.01 -4.34
N ALA A 127 -7.25 -6.33 -4.13
CA ALA A 127 -8.34 -7.30 -4.31
C ALA A 127 -9.61 -6.85 -3.57
N GLY A 128 -9.45 -6.37 -2.34
CA GLY A 128 -10.55 -5.93 -1.49
C GLY A 128 -11.08 -4.52 -1.77
N ASN A 129 -10.62 -3.76 -2.77
CA ASN A 129 -11.22 -2.45 -3.02
C ASN A 129 -12.71 -2.57 -3.33
N HIS A 130 -13.55 -1.83 -2.60
CA HIS A 130 -15.00 -1.86 -2.75
C HIS A 130 -15.48 -1.00 -3.93
N PHE A 131 -14.80 0.11 -4.23
CA PHE A 131 -15.26 1.09 -5.22
C PHE A 131 -14.18 1.27 -6.29
N ARG A 132 -14.24 0.42 -7.33
CA ARG A 132 -13.30 0.43 -8.46
C ARG A 132 -13.86 1.25 -9.62
N TYR A 133 -12.99 1.98 -10.33
CA TYR A 133 -13.41 2.94 -11.35
C TYR A 133 -12.45 3.10 -12.54
N GLY A 134 -11.45 2.21 -12.68
CA GLY A 134 -10.51 2.18 -13.81
C GLY A 134 -9.06 2.51 -13.40
N PRO A 135 -8.73 3.76 -13.03
CA PRO A 135 -7.40 4.10 -12.52
C PRO A 135 -7.07 3.39 -11.19
N PRO A 136 -5.77 3.28 -10.83
CA PRO A 136 -5.35 2.82 -9.51
C PRO A 136 -5.72 3.85 -8.44
N LYS A 137 -5.55 3.47 -7.17
CA LYS A 137 -5.69 4.38 -6.03
C LYS A 137 -4.39 4.41 -5.23
N PHE A 138 -4.18 5.49 -4.46
CA PHE A 138 -3.05 5.60 -3.53
C PHE A 138 -3.48 5.25 -2.11
N SER A 139 -2.75 4.36 -1.43
CA SER A 139 -2.98 4.00 -0.03
C SER A 139 -1.72 4.05 0.83
N MET A 140 -1.90 4.31 2.13
CA MET A 140 -0.83 4.40 3.12
C MET A 140 -0.89 3.16 4.01
N ASN A 141 -0.40 2.04 3.51
CA ASN A 141 -0.55 0.77 4.20
C ASN A 141 0.59 0.54 5.21
N ALA A 142 0.35 -0.22 6.27
CA ALA A 142 1.38 -0.73 7.17
C ALA A 142 0.94 -2.00 7.88
N THR A 143 1.95 -2.79 8.26
CA THR A 143 1.82 -3.92 9.16
C THR A 143 2.66 -3.65 10.41
N PRO A 144 2.06 -3.22 11.54
CA PRO A 144 2.84 -2.85 12.72
C PRO A 144 3.14 -4.01 13.68
N GLN A 145 2.50 -5.17 13.48
CA GLN A 145 2.55 -6.26 14.44
C GLN A 145 2.54 -7.62 13.75
N CYS A 146 3.58 -7.93 12.97
CA CYS A 146 3.75 -9.27 12.40
C CYS A 146 2.55 -9.79 11.60
N TYR A 147 1.89 -8.87 10.87
CA TYR A 147 0.66 -9.10 10.11
C TYR A 147 -0.55 -9.58 10.95
N ASP A 148 -0.54 -9.45 12.28
CA ASP A 148 -1.75 -9.72 13.10
C ASP A 148 -2.91 -8.78 12.79
N TYR A 149 -2.56 -7.59 12.31
CA TYR A 149 -3.45 -6.64 11.71
C TYR A 149 -2.68 -5.68 10.84
N GLU A 150 -3.43 -5.01 9.99
CA GLU A 150 -2.95 -4.05 9.03
C GLU A 150 -3.69 -2.72 9.26
N VAL A 151 -3.06 -1.64 8.81
CA VAL A 151 -3.61 -0.28 8.93
C VAL A 151 -3.43 0.42 7.59
N GLY A 152 -4.53 0.82 6.94
CA GLY A 152 -4.51 1.40 5.59
C GLY A 152 -4.89 2.87 5.53
N SER A 153 -5.65 3.36 6.51
CA SER A 153 -6.12 4.75 6.62
C SER A 153 -6.55 5.07 8.05
N PRO A 154 -6.87 6.34 8.40
CA PRO A 154 -7.37 6.71 9.72
C PRO A 154 -8.61 5.89 10.11
N GLY A 155 -8.39 4.90 10.96
CA GLY A 155 -9.43 4.06 11.55
C GLY A 155 -9.70 2.72 10.86
N TRP A 156 -9.01 2.39 9.76
CA TRP A 156 -9.35 1.24 8.93
C TRP A 156 -8.17 0.34 8.63
N SER A 157 -8.46 -0.96 8.48
CA SER A 157 -7.50 -1.95 8.01
C SER A 157 -7.27 -1.79 6.50
N PHE A 158 -6.55 -2.73 5.90
CA PHE A 158 -6.60 -2.94 4.46
C PHE A 158 -8.01 -3.37 4.03
N PHE A 159 -8.17 -3.47 2.72
CA PHE A 159 -9.45 -3.54 2.03
C PHE A 159 -10.24 -4.85 2.22
N TYR A 160 -9.85 -5.73 3.14
CA TYR A 160 -10.54 -7.01 3.38
C TYR A 160 -11.59 -6.95 4.53
N SER A 161 -11.75 -5.80 5.19
CA SER A 161 -12.72 -5.57 6.27
C SER A 161 -13.56 -4.32 6.04
N ASN A 162 -14.88 -4.47 6.18
CA ASN A 162 -15.84 -3.35 6.10
C ASN A 162 -15.99 -2.64 7.45
N ALA A 163 -15.50 -3.25 8.52
CA ALA A 163 -15.51 -2.71 9.87
C ALA A 163 -14.22 -1.93 10.14
N ALA A 164 -14.37 -0.85 10.90
CA ALA A 164 -13.23 -0.11 11.45
C ALA A 164 -12.35 -1.03 12.31
N LEU A 165 -11.08 -0.68 12.44
CA LEU A 165 -10.20 -1.32 13.40
C LEU A 165 -10.77 -1.14 14.82
N PRO A 166 -10.58 -2.13 15.71
CA PRO A 166 -10.96 -1.96 17.10
C PRO A 166 -10.15 -0.82 17.74
N ASP A 167 -10.70 -0.19 18.78
CA ASP A 167 -10.14 1.02 19.40
C ASP A 167 -8.64 0.91 19.72
N ASN A 168 -8.19 -0.27 20.17
CA ASN A 168 -6.79 -0.55 20.51
C ASN A 168 -5.86 -0.81 19.30
N ARG A 169 -6.31 -0.58 18.06
CA ARG A 169 -5.54 -0.77 16.80
C ARG A 169 -5.57 0.43 15.86
N LEU A 170 -6.17 1.56 16.27
CA LEU A 170 -6.33 2.77 15.44
C LEU A 170 -4.99 3.54 15.28
N GLY A 171 -4.08 3.10 14.42
CA GLY A 171 -2.68 3.55 14.43
C GLY A 171 -2.31 4.83 13.65
N VAL A 172 -3.21 5.36 12.81
CA VAL A 172 -2.94 6.51 11.92
C VAL A 172 -3.63 7.76 12.44
N ALA A 173 -2.86 8.84 12.62
CA ALA A 173 -3.38 10.19 12.84
C ALA A 173 -3.38 10.95 11.51
N GLN A 174 -4.56 11.38 11.05
CA GLN A 174 -4.64 12.29 9.92
C GLN A 174 -4.11 13.65 10.32
N LEU A 175 -3.25 14.23 9.47
CA LEU A 175 -2.64 15.53 9.70
C LEU A 175 -3.17 16.60 8.75
N SER A 176 -3.54 16.25 7.51
CA SER A 176 -4.11 17.23 6.61
C SER A 176 -5.50 17.67 7.08
N ASN A 177 -5.66 18.98 7.23
CA ASN A 177 -6.95 19.66 7.44
C ASN A 177 -7.67 19.99 6.12
N ARG A 178 -7.19 19.52 4.97
CA ARG A 178 -7.75 19.84 3.64
C ARG A 178 -8.03 18.63 2.77
N LEU A 179 -7.55 17.45 3.15
CA LEU A 179 -7.65 16.22 2.36
C LEU A 179 -8.42 15.16 3.13
N LEU A 180 -9.38 14.52 2.48
CA LEU A 180 -10.03 13.30 2.97
C LEU A 180 -9.16 12.08 2.67
N ILE A 181 -9.08 11.17 3.64
CA ILE A 181 -8.41 9.87 3.50
C ILE A 181 -9.46 8.77 3.69
N PRO A 182 -10.15 8.36 2.61
CA PRO A 182 -11.18 7.33 2.70
C PRO A 182 -10.59 5.93 2.91
N PRO A 183 -11.35 4.99 3.50
CA PRO A 183 -10.92 3.61 3.70
C PRO A 183 -10.58 2.89 2.39
N ASP A 184 -11.29 3.20 1.31
CA ASP A 184 -11.06 2.57 0.00
C ASP A 184 -9.97 3.27 -0.84
N ALA A 185 -9.00 3.94 -0.20
CA ALA A 185 -7.86 4.64 -0.81
C ALA A 185 -8.21 5.88 -1.65
N LEU A 186 -7.20 6.69 -2.01
CA LEU A 186 -7.37 7.99 -2.66
C LEU A 186 -7.49 7.85 -4.19
N PRO A 187 -8.65 8.21 -4.81
CA PRO A 187 -8.78 8.29 -6.26
C PRO A 187 -8.11 9.52 -6.89
N PHE A 188 -7.92 9.45 -8.21
CA PHE A 188 -7.34 10.49 -9.05
C PHE A 188 -8.40 11.12 -9.95
N ARG A 189 -8.10 12.33 -10.43
CA ARG A 189 -8.94 13.04 -11.40
C ARG A 189 -8.81 12.39 -12.78
N GLY A 190 -9.95 12.06 -13.40
CA GLY A 190 -10.02 11.63 -14.78
C GLY A 190 -9.30 10.29 -15.04
N THR A 191 -8.56 10.23 -16.14
CA THR A 191 -7.85 9.02 -16.58
C THR A 191 -6.37 9.35 -16.77
N PRO A 192 -5.55 9.30 -15.69
CA PRO A 192 -4.12 9.59 -15.78
C PRO A 192 -3.42 8.74 -16.85
N ASN A 193 -2.38 9.25 -17.48
CA ASN A 193 -1.64 8.57 -18.55
C ASN A 193 -0.13 8.73 -18.38
N GLY A 194 0.36 8.40 -17.18
CA GLY A 194 1.78 8.45 -16.85
C GLY A 194 2.23 9.75 -16.19
N GLU A 195 1.31 10.62 -15.74
CA GLU A 195 1.65 11.69 -14.81
C GLU A 195 2.11 11.11 -13.46
N PHE A 196 3.00 11.82 -12.76
CA PHE A 196 3.64 11.33 -11.55
C PHE A 196 2.92 11.77 -10.27
N LEU A 197 2.84 10.86 -9.30
CA LEU A 197 2.61 11.18 -7.89
C LEU A 197 3.94 11.09 -7.16
N GLY A 198 4.33 12.17 -6.49
CA GLY A 198 5.42 12.11 -5.52
C GLY A 198 4.90 11.65 -4.17
N TYR A 199 5.56 10.70 -3.52
CA TYR A 199 5.30 10.43 -2.12
C TYR A 199 6.58 10.10 -1.35
N THR A 200 6.65 10.58 -0.12
CA THR A 200 7.79 10.41 0.78
C THR A 200 7.30 10.10 2.18
N TRP A 201 7.94 9.15 2.83
CA TRP A 201 7.79 8.90 4.26
C TRP A 201 8.97 9.51 5.01
N MET A 202 8.68 10.29 6.05
CA MET A 202 9.69 10.91 6.92
C MET A 202 9.33 10.67 8.38
N ALA A 203 10.25 10.12 9.16
CA ALA A 203 10.11 10.02 10.61
C ALA A 203 10.19 11.43 11.22
N LEU A 204 9.08 11.94 11.76
CA LEU A 204 9.02 13.26 12.40
C LEU A 204 8.69 13.14 13.90
N PRO A 205 9.32 13.95 14.77
CA PRO A 205 9.15 13.84 16.21
C PRO A 205 7.98 14.68 16.75
N PHE A 206 6.73 14.24 16.50
CA PHE A 206 5.54 14.93 17.03
C PHE A 206 5.46 14.88 18.56
N THR A 207 5.95 13.81 19.17
CA THR A 207 5.99 13.60 20.63
C THR A 207 7.41 13.34 21.09
N ASP A 208 7.67 13.53 22.38
CA ASP A 208 8.93 13.12 22.99
C ASP A 208 8.97 11.59 23.15
N LEU A 209 10.17 11.01 23.09
CA LEU A 209 10.35 9.60 23.44
C LEU A 209 10.00 9.38 24.91
N THR A 210 9.51 8.19 25.24
CA THR A 210 9.11 7.83 26.61
C THR A 210 9.82 6.56 27.07
N THR A 211 10.17 6.51 28.35
CA THR A 211 10.67 5.31 29.03
C THR A 211 9.57 4.56 29.79
N ASP A 212 8.32 5.00 29.65
CA ASP A 212 7.13 4.32 30.19
C ASP A 212 6.99 2.91 29.62
N ASP A 213 6.07 2.09 30.13
CA ASP A 213 5.85 0.73 29.61
C ASP A 213 4.70 0.68 28.59
N PRO A 214 4.96 0.41 27.29
CA PRO A 214 6.25 0.07 26.69
C PRO A 214 7.07 1.31 26.31
N PRO A 215 8.41 1.23 26.33
CA PRO A 215 9.25 2.34 25.91
C PRO A 215 8.97 2.62 24.44
N THR A 216 8.79 3.89 24.11
CA THR A 216 8.34 4.32 22.79
C THR A 216 9.25 5.44 22.28
N GLY A 217 9.79 5.25 21.09
CA GLY A 217 10.60 6.27 20.42
C GLY A 217 9.78 7.46 19.90
N ASP A 218 10.47 8.44 19.31
CA ASP A 218 9.83 9.66 18.81
C ASP A 218 9.50 9.63 17.31
N GLN A 219 9.75 8.51 16.61
CA GLN A 219 9.56 8.47 15.16
C GLN A 219 8.09 8.28 14.77
N SER A 220 7.45 9.36 14.34
CA SER A 220 6.15 9.31 13.67
C SER A 220 6.37 9.32 12.16
N TRP A 221 6.30 8.15 11.53
CA TRP A 221 6.43 8.03 10.08
C TRP A 221 5.30 8.77 9.38
N THR A 222 5.64 9.89 8.75
CA THR A 222 4.71 10.87 8.18
C THR A 222 4.74 10.81 6.66
N CYS A 223 3.59 10.63 6.03
CA CYS A 223 3.45 10.60 4.58
C CYS A 223 3.28 12.01 4.04
N PHE A 224 4.19 12.42 3.15
CA PHE A 224 4.08 13.59 2.29
C PHE A 224 3.71 13.15 0.89
N VAL A 225 2.84 13.91 0.24
CA VAL A 225 2.50 13.72 -1.17
C VAL A 225 2.76 14.98 -1.97
N SER A 226 3.07 14.83 -3.25
CA SER A 226 3.18 15.90 -4.25
C SER A 226 2.33 15.52 -5.44
N ALA A 227 1.15 16.13 -5.51
CA ALA A 227 0.23 16.10 -6.63
C ALA A 227 0.03 17.54 -7.14
N GLN A 228 -0.55 17.69 -8.32
CA GLN A 228 -0.73 19.01 -8.93
C GLN A 228 -1.66 19.91 -8.10
N ASN A 229 -2.70 19.34 -7.50
CA ASN A 229 -3.72 20.05 -6.72
C ASN A 229 -3.57 19.90 -5.19
N PHE A 230 -2.56 19.18 -4.71
CA PHE A 230 -2.25 19.05 -3.28
C PHE A 230 -0.79 18.66 -3.07
N LYS A 231 -0.08 19.38 -2.20
CA LYS A 231 1.27 19.10 -1.74
C LYS A 231 1.36 19.26 -0.24
N GLY A 232 2.01 18.32 0.44
CA GLY A 232 2.25 18.40 1.88
C GLY A 232 1.98 17.09 2.62
N PRO A 233 2.03 17.11 3.96
CA PRO A 233 1.80 15.92 4.76
C PRO A 233 0.31 15.60 4.86
N ILE A 234 -0.02 14.30 4.82
CA ILE A 234 -1.42 13.84 4.86
C ILE A 234 -1.77 13.14 6.17
N ALA A 235 -0.89 12.31 6.69
CA ALA A 235 -1.07 11.56 7.94
C ALA A 235 0.26 11.00 8.45
N TYR A 236 0.27 10.50 9.68
CA TYR A 236 1.40 9.76 10.23
C TYR A 236 0.96 8.57 11.09
N TYR A 237 1.85 7.59 11.22
CA TYR A 237 1.71 6.50 12.18
C TYR A 237 2.13 6.97 13.58
N ILE A 238 1.24 6.81 14.56
CA ILE A 238 1.53 7.15 15.95
C ILE A 238 2.60 6.18 16.48
N PRO A 239 3.70 6.64 17.12
CA PRO A 239 4.82 5.80 17.53
C PRO A 239 4.41 4.57 18.35
N GLU A 240 3.46 4.73 19.28
CA GLU A 240 2.92 3.66 20.11
C GLU A 240 2.26 2.52 19.31
N THR A 241 1.93 2.73 18.03
CA THR A 241 1.45 1.68 17.12
C THR A 241 2.52 0.61 16.88
N TRP A 242 3.79 1.01 16.81
CA TRP A 242 4.93 0.13 16.58
C TRP A 242 5.47 -0.48 17.87
N SER A 243 5.59 0.31 18.93
CA SER A 243 6.25 -0.12 20.18
C SER A 243 5.43 -1.13 20.99
N LYS A 244 4.10 -1.08 20.88
CA LYS A 244 3.20 -1.89 21.74
C LYS A 244 3.31 -3.40 21.55
N ILE A 245 3.88 -3.88 20.45
CA ILE A 245 4.06 -5.33 20.21
C ILE A 245 4.83 -6.01 21.36
N GLY A 246 5.91 -5.39 21.84
CA GLY A 246 6.73 -5.97 22.91
C GLY A 246 5.93 -6.13 24.21
N LYS A 247 4.99 -5.23 24.49
CA LYS A 247 4.11 -5.33 25.66
C LYS A 247 3.00 -6.37 25.46
N ILE A 248 2.34 -6.35 24.31
CA ILE A 248 1.23 -7.25 23.98
C ILE A 248 1.64 -8.72 24.08
N PHE A 249 2.87 -9.05 23.65
CA PHE A 249 3.39 -10.42 23.69
C PHE A 249 4.27 -10.71 24.90
N ASN A 250 4.39 -9.77 25.85
CA ASN A 250 5.34 -9.88 26.97
C ASN A 250 6.75 -10.27 26.50
N TYR A 251 7.23 -9.58 25.47
CA TYR A 251 8.49 -9.84 24.78
C TYR A 251 9.38 -8.59 24.78
N PRO A 252 10.10 -8.32 25.90
CA PRO A 252 10.92 -7.10 26.05
C PRO A 252 12.04 -6.94 25.02
N PHE A 253 12.36 -7.99 24.24
CA PHE A 253 13.37 -7.89 23.19
C PHE A 253 12.97 -6.97 22.04
N ASP A 254 11.66 -6.80 21.81
CA ASP A 254 11.16 -5.92 20.74
C ASP A 254 11.16 -4.45 21.15
N TYR A 255 11.38 -4.14 22.43
CA TYR A 255 11.50 -2.76 22.91
C TYR A 255 12.67 -2.05 22.20
N GLY A 256 12.36 -0.93 21.54
CA GLY A 256 13.32 -0.17 20.75
C GLY A 256 13.77 -0.84 19.45
N ARG A 257 13.06 -1.89 18.98
CA ARG A 257 13.32 -2.54 17.68
C ARG A 257 12.37 -2.14 16.58
N GLY A 258 11.26 -1.49 16.93
CA GLY A 258 10.24 -1.04 16.00
C GLY A 258 10.59 0.22 15.22
N LEU A 259 9.74 0.56 14.27
CA LEU A 259 9.82 1.78 13.46
C LEU A 259 9.61 3.06 14.26
N ASP A 260 9.16 2.98 15.51
CA ASP A 260 9.13 4.12 16.45
C ASP A 260 10.53 4.57 16.88
N ALA A 261 11.53 3.68 16.83
CA ALA A 261 12.86 3.90 17.39
C ALA A 261 14.00 3.61 16.42
N ARG A 262 13.88 2.61 15.54
CA ARG A 262 14.94 2.20 14.62
C ARG A 262 14.96 3.03 13.34
N PRO A 263 16.14 3.23 12.74
CA PRO A 263 16.23 3.78 11.38
C PRO A 263 15.42 2.95 10.37
N GLY A 264 14.88 3.60 9.34
CA GLY A 264 14.16 2.90 8.27
C GLY A 264 15.10 2.33 7.19
N LYS A 265 14.74 1.17 6.65
CA LYS A 265 15.40 0.51 5.53
C LYS A 265 14.46 0.39 4.33
N MET A 266 14.94 0.82 3.16
CA MET A 266 14.34 0.60 1.85
C MET A 266 15.45 0.17 0.88
N GLY A 267 15.15 -0.72 -0.05
CA GLY A 267 16.16 -1.32 -0.93
C GLY A 267 15.91 -1.21 -2.43
N GLY A 268 14.79 -0.62 -2.82
CA GLY A 268 14.25 -0.65 -4.18
C GLY A 268 12.73 -0.68 -4.10
N GLY A 269 12.11 -0.91 -5.25
CA GLY A 269 10.66 -0.96 -5.36
C GLY A 269 10.22 -1.87 -6.49
N ALA A 270 8.95 -2.19 -6.51
CA ALA A 270 8.37 -3.06 -7.53
C ALA A 270 6.90 -2.78 -7.75
N MET A 271 6.43 -3.12 -8.95
CA MET A 271 5.05 -3.52 -9.17
C MET A 271 4.91 -4.98 -8.73
N GLU A 272 4.09 -5.23 -7.71
CA GLU A 272 3.79 -6.56 -7.19
C GLU A 272 2.54 -7.12 -7.88
N ILE A 273 2.71 -8.24 -8.59
CA ILE A 273 1.61 -8.93 -9.26
C ILE A 273 1.23 -10.13 -8.39
N ASN A 274 0.09 -10.03 -7.71
CA ASN A 274 -0.36 -11.05 -6.78
C ASN A 274 -1.52 -11.90 -7.35
N THR A 275 -2.59 -11.26 -7.81
CA THR A 275 -3.80 -11.96 -8.26
C THR A 275 -4.32 -11.35 -9.55
N VAL A 276 -4.28 -12.11 -10.64
CA VAL A 276 -4.80 -11.70 -11.95
C VAL A 276 -5.74 -12.80 -12.43
N PRO A 277 -7.00 -12.51 -12.79
CA PRO A 277 -7.92 -13.54 -13.23
C PRO A 277 -7.44 -14.16 -14.53
N ARG A 278 -7.85 -15.40 -14.77
CA ARG A 278 -7.44 -16.19 -15.93
C ARG A 278 -8.62 -16.91 -16.52
N LEU A 279 -8.67 -16.98 -17.85
CA LEU A 279 -9.56 -17.87 -18.58
C LEU A 279 -8.75 -18.98 -19.24
N ASP A 280 -9.20 -20.21 -19.14
CA ASP A 280 -8.60 -21.38 -19.79
C ASP A 280 -9.57 -22.03 -20.77
N THR A 281 -9.04 -22.53 -21.90
CA THR A 281 -9.76 -23.44 -22.80
C THR A 281 -8.81 -24.52 -23.31
N THR A 282 -9.37 -25.64 -23.74
CA THR A 282 -8.64 -26.70 -24.44
C THR A 282 -9.18 -26.84 -25.86
N ASP A 283 -8.28 -26.90 -26.85
CA ASP A 283 -8.65 -27.11 -28.25
C ASP A 283 -9.00 -28.58 -28.57
N ALA A 284 -9.39 -28.85 -29.82
CA ALA A 284 -9.76 -30.20 -30.25
C ALA A 284 -8.58 -31.20 -30.24
N GLN A 285 -7.34 -30.69 -30.21
CA GLN A 285 -6.10 -31.46 -30.17
C GLN A 285 -5.62 -31.69 -28.73
N GLY A 286 -6.35 -31.21 -27.72
CA GLY A 286 -6.01 -31.36 -26.31
C GLY A 286 -5.00 -30.33 -25.79
N VAL A 287 -4.70 -29.28 -26.55
CA VAL A 287 -3.79 -28.20 -26.11
C VAL A 287 -4.56 -27.20 -25.27
N THR A 288 -4.06 -26.91 -24.06
CA THR A 288 -4.61 -25.87 -23.19
C THR A 288 -4.01 -24.51 -23.51
N TYR A 289 -4.88 -23.52 -23.64
CA TYR A 289 -4.55 -22.10 -23.77
C TYR A 289 -5.13 -21.32 -22.60
N SER A 290 -4.46 -20.24 -22.22
CA SER A 290 -4.95 -19.28 -21.22
C SER A 290 -4.94 -17.85 -21.74
N LYS A 291 -5.86 -17.05 -21.21
CA LYS A 291 -6.00 -15.61 -21.42
C LYS A 291 -5.99 -14.90 -20.07
N ILE A 292 -5.27 -13.80 -19.97
CA ILE A 292 -5.35 -12.84 -18.85
C ILE A 292 -6.03 -11.54 -19.31
N PRO A 293 -6.43 -10.63 -18.40
CA PRO A 293 -6.86 -9.30 -18.77
C PRO A 293 -5.79 -8.55 -19.55
N GLN A 294 -6.23 -7.63 -20.41
CA GLN A 294 -5.30 -6.76 -21.10
C GLN A 294 -4.66 -5.79 -20.09
N LEU A 295 -3.33 -5.71 -20.08
CA LEU A 295 -2.59 -4.78 -19.23
C LEU A 295 -1.90 -3.73 -20.10
N HIS A 296 -2.14 -2.46 -19.80
CA HIS A 296 -1.66 -1.30 -20.56
C HIS A 296 -0.58 -0.54 -19.81
N PHE A 297 0.37 0.05 -20.55
CA PHE A 297 1.45 0.87 -20.00
C PHE A 297 1.55 2.19 -20.77
N PRO A 298 1.90 3.30 -20.08
CA PRO A 298 1.96 4.64 -20.67
C PRO A 298 3.26 4.78 -21.46
N VAL A 299 3.25 4.32 -22.72
CA VAL A 299 4.41 4.34 -23.60
C VAL A 299 4.47 5.61 -24.45
N ASP A 300 5.67 6.15 -24.63
CA ASP A 300 5.93 7.20 -25.60
C ASP A 300 6.14 6.65 -27.03
N ALA A 301 6.36 7.56 -27.99
CA ALA A 301 6.58 7.20 -29.40
C ALA A 301 7.82 6.31 -29.63
N ALA A 302 8.76 6.26 -28.68
CA ALA A 302 9.94 5.40 -28.72
C ALA A 302 9.74 4.08 -27.94
N GLY A 303 8.52 3.79 -27.50
CA GLY A 303 8.18 2.59 -26.73
C GLY A 303 8.69 2.62 -25.29
N ARG A 304 8.95 3.81 -24.72
CA ARG A 304 9.44 3.93 -23.34
C ARG A 304 8.28 4.22 -22.42
N ALA A 305 8.12 3.42 -21.36
CA ALA A 305 7.23 3.74 -20.24
C ALA A 305 8.09 4.13 -19.04
N TYR A 306 7.96 5.37 -18.56
CA TYR A 306 8.69 5.87 -17.39
C TYR A 306 7.83 5.66 -16.15
N LEU A 307 8.34 4.93 -15.15
CA LEU A 307 7.50 4.44 -14.04
C LEU A 307 7.94 4.96 -12.67
N VAL A 308 9.24 5.10 -12.42
CA VAL A 308 9.79 5.65 -11.15
C VAL A 308 10.98 6.55 -11.43
N GLU A 309 11.02 7.69 -10.73
CA GLU A 309 12.17 8.59 -10.72
C GLU A 309 12.43 9.19 -9.35
N ASP A 310 13.61 9.80 -9.21
CA ASP A 310 13.99 10.59 -8.02
C ASP A 310 13.93 9.82 -6.69
N VAL A 311 14.32 8.55 -6.70
CA VAL A 311 14.47 7.75 -5.49
C VAL A 311 15.50 8.39 -4.55
N THR A 312 15.00 8.93 -3.44
CA THR A 312 15.75 9.77 -2.52
C THR A 312 15.64 9.23 -1.09
N TYR A 313 16.78 9.16 -0.42
CA TYR A 313 16.90 8.86 1.00
C TYR A 313 17.20 10.16 1.75
N TYR A 314 16.60 10.34 2.91
CA TYR A 314 16.66 11.56 3.70
C TYR A 314 17.31 11.31 5.05
N SER A 315 18.23 12.19 5.42
CA SER A 315 18.76 12.27 6.77
C SER A 315 17.90 13.19 7.65
N ARG A 316 18.19 13.20 8.95
CA ARG A 316 17.51 14.09 9.89
C ARG A 316 17.65 15.57 9.53
N ALA A 317 18.78 15.93 8.90
CA ALA A 317 19.06 17.29 8.44
C ALA A 317 18.12 17.75 7.31
N ALA A 318 17.41 16.83 6.65
CA ALA A 318 16.44 17.17 5.60
C ALA A 318 15.19 17.85 6.17
N LEU A 319 14.70 17.41 7.33
CA LEU A 319 13.47 17.96 7.92
C LEU A 319 13.34 17.73 9.43
N TYR A 320 13.72 16.54 9.92
CA TYR A 320 13.55 16.15 11.33
C TYR A 320 14.11 17.21 12.28
N ASP A 321 15.35 17.65 12.10
CA ASP A 321 16.02 18.50 13.10
C ASP A 321 15.39 19.90 13.17
N ALA A 322 15.01 20.47 12.01
CA ALA A 322 14.30 21.75 11.95
C ALA A 322 12.88 21.63 12.54
N PHE A 323 12.19 20.52 12.28
CA PHE A 323 10.87 20.23 12.84
C PHE A 323 10.92 20.12 14.37
N LYS A 324 11.91 19.37 14.92
CA LYS A 324 12.11 19.23 16.36
C LYS A 324 12.42 20.58 17.01
N ALA A 325 13.36 21.34 16.44
CA ALA A 325 13.69 22.67 16.94
C ALA A 325 12.47 23.59 17.01
N TRP A 326 11.62 23.59 15.98
CA TRP A 326 10.38 24.38 15.98
C TRP A 326 9.38 23.94 17.05
N ARG A 327 9.16 22.63 17.17
CA ARG A 327 8.28 22.05 18.20
C ARG A 327 8.72 22.45 19.60
N ASP A 328 10.03 22.51 19.82
CA ASP A 328 10.65 22.84 21.11
C ASP A 328 10.81 24.36 21.35
N GLY A 329 10.15 25.19 20.52
CA GLY A 329 10.08 26.65 20.70
C GLY A 329 11.06 27.46 19.85
N GLY A 330 11.83 26.81 19.00
CA GLY A 330 12.72 27.43 18.02
C GLY A 330 12.00 28.03 16.80
N PRO A 331 12.75 28.42 15.76
CA PRO A 331 12.20 29.11 14.59
C PRO A 331 11.20 28.22 13.81
N PRO A 332 10.23 28.83 13.09
CA PRO A 332 9.29 28.08 12.26
C PRO A 332 9.95 27.18 11.22
N CYS A 333 9.55 25.90 11.20
CA CYS A 333 9.91 24.95 10.15
C CYS A 333 8.94 25.11 8.97
N THR A 334 9.45 25.18 7.74
CA THR A 334 8.63 25.33 6.54
C THR A 334 8.00 24.02 6.06
N GLY A 335 8.49 22.88 6.57
CA GLY A 335 8.13 21.55 6.11
C GLY A 335 8.89 21.09 4.87
N ARG A 336 9.66 21.99 4.22
CA ARG A 336 10.41 21.66 3.00
C ARG A 336 11.54 20.70 3.32
N PHE A 337 11.71 19.69 2.48
CA PHE A 337 12.85 18.79 2.54
C PHE A 337 14.10 19.51 2.03
N GLU A 338 15.04 19.73 2.94
CA GLU A 338 16.27 20.45 2.64
C GLU A 338 17.24 19.58 1.82
N PRO A 339 17.74 20.07 0.66
CA PRO A 339 18.64 19.31 -0.22
C PRO A 339 19.90 18.80 0.48
N LYS A 340 20.39 19.50 1.51
CA LYS A 340 21.57 19.11 2.28
C LYS A 340 21.43 17.76 3.00
N GLY A 341 20.19 17.35 3.31
CA GLY A 341 19.88 16.07 3.94
C GLY A 341 19.34 15.05 2.95
N ALA A 342 19.45 15.29 1.64
CA ALA A 342 18.94 14.40 0.60
C ALA A 342 20.08 13.66 -0.09
N TRP A 343 19.93 12.34 -0.23
CA TRP A 343 20.83 11.48 -0.98
C TRP A 343 20.05 10.75 -2.07
N LYS A 344 20.40 11.01 -3.33
CA LYS A 344 19.77 10.37 -4.49
C LYS A 344 20.43 9.02 -4.76
N SER A 345 19.60 8.00 -4.93
CA SER A 345 20.04 6.66 -5.25
C SER A 345 20.34 6.48 -6.73
N THR A 346 21.21 5.54 -7.07
CA THR A 346 21.39 5.02 -8.43
C THR A 346 20.53 3.77 -8.60
N LEU A 347 19.75 3.73 -9.68
CA LEU A 347 18.86 2.62 -9.97
C LEU A 347 19.55 1.56 -10.83
N THR A 348 19.21 0.31 -10.56
CA THR A 348 19.49 -0.83 -11.43
C THR A 348 18.22 -1.67 -11.59
N THR A 349 18.18 -2.53 -12.60
CA THR A 349 17.02 -3.39 -12.83
C THR A 349 17.45 -4.68 -13.50
N LYS A 350 16.53 -5.64 -13.57
CA LYS A 350 16.76 -6.97 -14.14
C LYS A 350 15.50 -7.40 -14.87
N THR A 351 15.67 -8.29 -15.84
CA THR A 351 14.55 -8.87 -16.58
C THR A 351 13.56 -9.52 -15.61
N PRO A 352 12.26 -9.13 -15.69
CA PRO A 352 11.25 -9.65 -14.80
C PRO A 352 10.97 -11.11 -15.13
N ARG A 353 10.48 -11.85 -14.14
CA ARG A 353 10.05 -13.23 -14.30
C ARG A 353 8.63 -13.37 -13.78
N PHE A 354 7.85 -14.14 -14.52
CA PHE A 354 6.44 -14.35 -14.24
C PHE A 354 6.12 -15.83 -14.20
N ASP A 355 5.07 -16.16 -13.47
CA ASP A 355 4.48 -17.48 -13.48
C ASP A 355 2.95 -17.42 -13.55
N GLN A 356 2.35 -18.54 -13.93
CA GLN A 356 0.92 -18.78 -13.96
C GLN A 356 0.65 -20.09 -13.22
N GLU A 357 0.14 -19.99 -11.98
CA GLU A 357 0.00 -21.14 -11.05
C GLU A 357 1.31 -21.89 -10.80
N GLY A 358 2.41 -21.17 -10.57
CA GLY A 358 3.73 -21.74 -10.33
C GLY A 358 4.45 -22.23 -11.58
N ARG A 359 3.80 -22.20 -12.75
CA ARG A 359 4.41 -22.54 -14.05
C ARG A 359 5.06 -21.30 -14.65
N LYS A 360 6.35 -21.39 -14.96
CA LYS A 360 7.09 -20.26 -15.53
C LYS A 360 6.50 -19.86 -16.88
N ILE A 361 6.41 -18.54 -17.08
CA ILE A 361 6.02 -17.94 -18.35
C ILE A 361 7.28 -17.56 -19.14
N HIS A 362 7.30 -17.91 -20.43
CA HIS A 362 8.36 -17.58 -21.37
C HIS A 362 7.83 -16.74 -22.54
N GLY A 363 8.70 -15.95 -23.17
CA GLY A 363 8.41 -15.17 -24.38
C GLY A 363 7.92 -13.75 -24.12
N VAL A 364 7.57 -13.39 -22.87
CA VAL A 364 7.16 -12.02 -22.52
C VAL A 364 8.28 -11.01 -22.76
N GLU A 365 9.53 -11.42 -22.56
CA GLU A 365 10.74 -10.64 -22.83
C GLU A 365 10.89 -10.19 -24.29
N GLN A 366 10.14 -10.79 -25.23
CA GLN A 366 10.09 -10.35 -26.63
C GLN A 366 9.28 -9.06 -26.80
N ALA A 367 8.35 -8.77 -25.87
CA ALA A 367 7.49 -7.59 -25.93
C ALA A 367 8.11 -6.38 -25.21
N PHE A 368 8.77 -6.61 -24.06
CA PHE A 368 9.45 -5.56 -23.32
C PHE A 368 10.51 -6.12 -22.37
N ASP A 369 11.40 -5.24 -21.91
CA ASP A 369 12.23 -5.48 -20.73
C ASP A 369 12.27 -4.22 -19.83
N THR A 370 12.71 -4.39 -18.59
CA THR A 370 12.99 -3.27 -17.68
C THR A 370 14.24 -2.52 -18.11
N LYS A 371 14.25 -1.21 -17.90
CA LYS A 371 15.40 -0.36 -18.21
C LYS A 371 15.51 0.80 -17.23
N VAL A 372 16.75 1.14 -16.89
CA VAL A 372 17.07 2.45 -16.28
C VAL A 372 17.52 3.37 -17.42
N PHE A 373 16.70 4.39 -17.70
CA PHE A 373 16.93 5.37 -18.74
C PHE A 373 17.88 6.49 -18.27
N GLU A 374 18.31 7.32 -19.21
CA GLU A 374 19.04 8.56 -18.91
C GLU A 374 18.29 9.41 -17.87
N GLY A 375 19.05 10.02 -16.96
CA GLY A 375 18.48 10.73 -15.81
C GLY A 375 18.09 9.81 -14.64
N ASN A 376 18.51 8.54 -14.66
CA ASN A 376 18.28 7.58 -13.56
C ASN A 376 16.79 7.30 -13.32
N VAL A 377 16.04 7.14 -14.42
CA VAL A 377 14.59 6.90 -14.42
C VAL A 377 14.34 5.43 -14.73
N TRP A 378 13.67 4.72 -13.83
CA TRP A 378 13.31 3.33 -14.06
C TRP A 378 11.97 3.21 -14.80
N GLY A 379 11.90 2.23 -15.70
CA GLY A 379 10.68 1.91 -16.42
C GLY A 379 10.85 0.72 -17.35
N LEU A 380 10.07 0.70 -18.43
CA LEU A 380 10.03 -0.40 -19.40
C LEU A 380 10.38 0.08 -20.81
N GLN A 381 11.23 -0.67 -21.50
CA GLN A 381 11.47 -0.50 -22.93
C GLN A 381 10.66 -1.55 -23.68
N TRP A 382 9.66 -1.08 -24.42
CA TRP A 382 8.81 -1.90 -25.27
C TRP A 382 9.39 -2.01 -26.68
N SER A 383 9.15 -3.17 -27.28
CA SER A 383 9.55 -3.53 -28.63
C SER A 383 8.33 -3.95 -29.45
N LYS A 384 8.42 -3.82 -30.77
CA LYS A 384 7.42 -4.46 -31.65
C LYS A 384 7.55 -5.97 -31.50
N SER A 385 6.44 -6.65 -31.25
CA SER A 385 6.38 -8.11 -31.20
C SER A 385 5.13 -8.62 -31.92
N ALA A 386 5.12 -9.91 -32.27
CA ALA A 386 3.90 -10.56 -32.76
C ALA A 386 2.90 -10.88 -31.62
N LEU A 387 3.35 -10.81 -30.36
CA LEU A 387 2.57 -11.17 -29.18
C LEU A 387 1.57 -10.08 -28.79
N SER A 388 1.95 -8.82 -28.98
CA SER A 388 1.15 -7.67 -28.56
C SER A 388 1.57 -6.36 -29.24
N THR A 389 0.68 -5.37 -29.18
CA THR A 389 0.99 -3.99 -29.55
C THR A 389 1.94 -3.37 -28.52
N VAL A 390 2.79 -2.43 -28.94
CA VAL A 390 3.69 -1.68 -28.04
C VAL A 390 2.89 -1.05 -26.89
N GLY A 391 3.33 -1.27 -25.64
CA GLY A 391 2.65 -0.80 -24.43
C GLY A 391 1.52 -1.72 -23.93
N VAL A 392 1.29 -2.86 -24.58
CA VAL A 392 0.28 -3.86 -24.17
C VAL A 392 0.98 -5.15 -23.78
N PHE A 393 0.76 -5.62 -22.56
CA PHE A 393 1.34 -6.87 -22.07
C PHE A 393 0.78 -8.08 -22.86
N PRO A 394 1.60 -9.10 -23.18
CA PRO A 394 1.14 -10.32 -23.84
C PRO A 394 -0.04 -10.99 -23.10
N GLN A 395 -1.15 -11.18 -23.80
CA GLN A 395 -2.41 -11.57 -23.18
C GLN A 395 -2.64 -13.09 -23.16
N TYR A 396 -2.04 -13.82 -24.09
CA TYR A 396 -2.37 -15.21 -24.39
C TYR A 396 -1.16 -16.12 -24.17
N PHE A 397 -1.43 -17.30 -23.60
CA PHE A 397 -0.40 -18.30 -23.33
C PHE A 397 -0.86 -19.69 -23.76
N LYS A 398 0.10 -20.49 -24.22
CA LYS A 398 -0.07 -21.90 -24.56
C LYS A 398 0.70 -22.76 -23.57
N ARG A 399 0.03 -23.78 -23.03
CA ARG A 399 0.66 -24.76 -22.15
C ARG A 399 1.54 -25.71 -22.97
N THR A 400 2.81 -25.83 -22.58
CA THR A 400 3.76 -26.78 -23.17
C THR A 400 4.53 -27.48 -22.05
N GLY A 401 4.16 -28.74 -21.75
CA GLY A 401 4.70 -29.46 -20.61
C GLY A 401 4.41 -28.73 -19.28
N GLU A 402 5.46 -28.38 -18.55
CA GLU A 402 5.35 -27.66 -17.28
C GLU A 402 5.40 -26.14 -17.40
N GLU A 403 5.56 -25.62 -18.62
CA GLU A 403 5.74 -24.20 -18.90
C GLU A 403 4.53 -23.57 -19.59
N GLN A 404 4.49 -22.24 -19.57
CA GLN A 404 3.54 -21.41 -20.30
C GLN A 404 4.29 -20.54 -21.29
N ILE A 405 3.92 -20.61 -22.56
CA ILE A 405 4.59 -19.85 -23.63
C ILE A 405 3.65 -18.75 -24.11
N ALA A 406 4.10 -17.50 -24.11
CA ALA A 406 3.33 -16.41 -24.69
C ALA A 406 3.12 -16.63 -26.19
N VAL A 407 1.88 -16.46 -26.67
CA VAL A 407 1.49 -16.68 -28.07
C VAL A 407 0.65 -15.53 -28.60
N ALA A 408 0.56 -15.40 -29.93
CA ALA A 408 -0.27 -14.37 -30.55
C ALA A 408 -1.76 -14.70 -30.45
N ALA A 409 -2.62 -13.69 -30.50
CA ALA A 409 -4.08 -13.87 -30.48
C ALA A 409 -4.59 -14.80 -31.60
N ALA A 410 -3.95 -14.78 -32.78
CA ALA A 410 -4.32 -15.62 -33.91
C ALA A 410 -4.10 -17.13 -33.67
N GLU A 411 -3.31 -17.50 -32.65
CA GLU A 411 -2.99 -18.90 -32.32
C GLU A 411 -3.96 -19.52 -31.31
N VAL A 412 -4.82 -18.71 -30.67
CA VAL A 412 -5.76 -19.20 -29.64
C VAL A 412 -7.18 -19.41 -30.19
N PRO A 413 -7.95 -20.36 -29.63
CA PRO A 413 -9.35 -20.57 -30.02
C PRO A 413 -10.20 -19.30 -29.92
N ALA A 414 -11.07 -19.06 -30.90
CA ALA A 414 -11.93 -17.87 -30.96
C ALA A 414 -12.80 -17.70 -29.70
N ALA A 415 -13.27 -18.80 -29.11
CA ALA A 415 -14.03 -18.79 -27.86
C ALA A 415 -13.25 -18.12 -26.72
N LEU A 416 -11.93 -18.34 -26.61
CA LEU A 416 -11.10 -17.71 -25.58
C LEU A 416 -10.96 -16.20 -25.84
N GLN A 417 -10.78 -15.80 -27.09
CA GLN A 417 -10.63 -14.39 -27.47
C GLN A 417 -11.86 -13.57 -27.09
N SER A 418 -13.06 -14.10 -27.35
CA SER A 418 -14.33 -13.38 -27.13
C SER A 418 -14.87 -13.45 -25.71
N HIS A 419 -14.30 -14.26 -24.81
CA HIS A 419 -14.78 -14.32 -23.42
C HIS A 419 -14.25 -13.16 -22.59
N ASP A 420 -15.15 -12.53 -21.85
CA ASP A 420 -14.85 -11.39 -20.98
C ASP A 420 -14.53 -11.80 -19.55
N PHE A 421 -13.75 -10.95 -18.88
CA PHE A 421 -13.50 -11.08 -17.45
C PHE A 421 -14.66 -10.49 -16.64
N LYS A 422 -14.89 -11.07 -15.47
CA LYS A 422 -15.90 -10.56 -14.53
C LYS A 422 -15.53 -9.15 -14.07
N LEU A 423 -16.50 -8.23 -14.14
CA LEU A 423 -16.39 -6.90 -13.57
C LEU A 423 -16.62 -6.90 -12.05
N ALA A 424 -15.95 -5.99 -11.37
CA ALA A 424 -16.18 -5.73 -9.96
C ALA A 424 -17.47 -4.96 -9.77
N ASN A 425 -18.24 -5.37 -8.77
CA ASN A 425 -19.38 -4.61 -8.28
C ASN A 425 -18.94 -3.73 -7.11
N ALA A 426 -19.73 -2.70 -6.80
CA ALA A 426 -19.56 -1.96 -5.57
C ALA A 426 -19.64 -2.91 -4.36
N GLY A 427 -18.68 -2.79 -3.45
CA GLY A 427 -18.65 -3.53 -2.20
C GLY A 427 -19.58 -2.95 -1.14
N GLU A 428 -19.63 -3.63 0.00
CA GLU A 428 -20.36 -3.20 1.19
C GLU A 428 -19.85 -1.85 1.72
N PRO A 429 -20.66 -1.09 2.46
CA PRO A 429 -20.21 0.18 3.01
C PRO A 429 -19.15 -0.02 4.11
N TYR A 430 -18.11 0.81 4.11
CA TYR A 430 -17.31 1.04 5.30
C TYR A 430 -18.12 1.90 6.26
N THR A 431 -18.36 1.45 7.50
CA THR A 431 -19.09 2.24 8.52
C THR A 431 -18.39 2.20 9.89
N SER A 432 -18.03 3.35 10.43
CA SER A 432 -17.39 3.45 11.74
C SER A 432 -18.39 3.14 12.85
N PRO A 433 -17.95 2.63 14.01
CA PRO A 433 -18.77 2.57 15.21
C PRO A 433 -19.32 3.95 15.60
N ASN A 434 -20.44 3.97 16.30
CA ASN A 434 -21.03 5.16 16.93
C ASN A 434 -20.76 5.20 18.45
N VAL A 435 -19.77 4.45 18.92
CA VAL A 435 -19.36 4.28 20.32
C VAL A 435 -17.84 4.33 20.44
N GLY A 436 -17.33 4.41 21.67
CA GLY A 436 -15.90 4.31 21.97
C GLY A 436 -15.10 5.47 21.39
N ALA A 437 -13.93 5.17 20.84
CA ALA A 437 -12.99 6.16 20.30
C ALA A 437 -13.59 7.08 19.22
N TRP A 438 -14.68 6.68 18.58
CA TRP A 438 -15.35 7.44 17.53
C TRP A 438 -16.34 8.49 18.05
N SER A 439 -16.90 8.28 19.24
CA SER A 439 -17.96 9.11 19.83
C SER A 439 -17.51 9.93 21.04
N GLU A 440 -16.41 9.54 21.71
CA GLU A 440 -15.91 10.21 22.91
C GLU A 440 -14.40 10.48 22.79
N PRO A 441 -13.95 11.75 22.71
CA PRO A 441 -14.73 12.99 22.78
C PRO A 441 -15.66 13.25 21.58
N GLY A 442 -15.42 12.57 20.46
CA GLY A 442 -16.23 12.67 19.25
C GLY A 442 -15.91 13.88 18.36
N PRO A 443 -16.64 14.03 17.24
CA PRO A 443 -16.41 15.12 16.30
C PRO A 443 -16.93 16.45 16.83
N ARG A 444 -16.27 17.54 16.42
CA ARG A 444 -16.71 18.91 16.68
C ARG A 444 -17.84 19.37 15.75
N SER A 445 -17.83 18.91 14.50
CA SER A 445 -18.80 19.29 13.47
C SER A 445 -18.99 18.18 12.44
N GLY A 446 -20.19 18.07 11.87
CA GLY A 446 -20.54 17.06 10.88
C GLY A 446 -21.83 16.32 11.28
N PRO A 447 -22.21 15.27 10.53
CA PRO A 447 -21.52 14.76 9.34
C PRO A 447 -21.67 15.67 8.10
N PHE A 448 -20.71 15.54 7.18
CA PHE A 448 -20.69 16.11 5.84
C PHE A 448 -20.54 14.99 4.81
N THR A 449 -20.87 15.26 3.55
CA THR A 449 -20.78 14.26 2.47
C THR A 449 -20.16 14.82 1.19
N VAL A 450 -19.37 13.99 0.50
CA VAL A 450 -18.88 14.24 -0.85
C VAL A 450 -19.06 12.98 -1.71
N LYS A 451 -19.21 13.15 -3.03
CA LYS A 451 -19.20 12.06 -4.00
C LYS A 451 -17.84 12.04 -4.70
N LEU A 452 -17.16 10.90 -4.66
CA LEU A 452 -15.84 10.72 -5.27
C LEU A 452 -15.95 10.27 -6.74
N ALA A 453 -14.85 10.39 -7.47
CA ALA A 453 -14.67 9.96 -8.85
C ALA A 453 -14.86 8.45 -9.04
N ASP A 454 -14.67 7.67 -7.97
CA ASP A 454 -14.93 6.23 -7.97
C ASP A 454 -16.42 5.87 -7.84
N GLY A 455 -17.29 6.89 -7.81
CA GLY A 455 -18.73 6.74 -7.68
C GLY A 455 -19.22 6.63 -6.24
N SER A 456 -18.34 6.41 -5.25
CA SER A 456 -18.72 6.29 -3.86
C SER A 456 -19.11 7.62 -3.22
N VAL A 457 -19.91 7.55 -2.16
CA VAL A 457 -20.24 8.67 -1.28
C VAL A 457 -19.48 8.50 0.03
N VAL A 458 -18.65 9.50 0.36
CA VAL A 458 -17.90 9.57 1.61
C VAL A 458 -18.63 10.47 2.58
N THR A 459 -18.84 9.98 3.81
CA THR A 459 -19.32 10.75 4.96
C THR A 459 -18.15 11.01 5.91
N TYR A 460 -17.99 12.25 6.34
CA TYR A 460 -16.89 12.65 7.21
C TYR A 460 -17.33 13.69 8.25
N SER A 461 -16.56 13.80 9.34
CA SER A 461 -16.77 14.79 10.40
C SER A 461 -15.44 15.43 10.80
N TRP A 462 -15.49 16.64 11.33
CA TRP A 462 -14.30 17.37 11.77
C TRP A 462 -14.02 17.07 13.23
N TYR A 463 -12.84 16.51 13.50
CA TYR A 463 -12.35 16.26 14.84
C TYR A 463 -11.30 17.30 15.19
N ARG A 464 -11.26 17.72 16.45
CA ARG A 464 -10.05 18.36 16.98
C ARG A 464 -8.91 17.36 16.87
N PHE A 465 -7.72 17.80 16.49
CA PHE A 465 -6.66 16.88 16.08
C PHE A 465 -6.37 15.79 17.13
N VAL A 466 -6.25 16.14 18.41
CA VAL A 466 -5.99 15.14 19.48
C VAL A 466 -7.22 14.36 19.96
N ASP A 467 -8.40 14.71 19.44
CA ASP A 467 -9.66 14.03 19.72
C ASP A 467 -10.02 13.02 18.61
N GLN A 468 -9.16 12.85 17.60
CA GLN A 468 -9.27 11.77 16.61
C GLN A 468 -9.37 10.40 17.30
N PRO A 469 -10.07 9.42 16.70
CA PRO A 469 -10.20 8.08 17.27
C PRO A 469 -8.85 7.42 17.58
N SER A 470 -7.85 7.67 16.74
CA SER A 470 -6.51 7.10 16.86
C SER A 470 -5.80 7.40 18.18
N PHE A 471 -6.06 8.56 18.80
CA PHE A 471 -5.44 8.94 20.07
C PHE A 471 -6.14 8.38 21.31
N GLN A 472 -7.40 7.93 21.21
CA GLN A 472 -8.18 7.59 22.40
C GLN A 472 -7.74 6.28 23.07
N GLN A 473 -7.02 5.43 22.33
CA GLN A 473 -6.43 4.21 22.87
C GLN A 473 -5.22 4.47 23.78
N TYR A 474 -4.64 5.67 23.73
CA TYR A 474 -3.46 6.01 24.50
C TYR A 474 -3.86 6.88 25.69
N HIS A 475 -3.49 6.45 26.90
CA HIS A 475 -3.76 7.16 28.16
C HIS A 475 -2.87 8.40 28.33
N TRP A 476 -2.81 9.26 27.32
CA TRP A 476 -2.01 10.47 27.34
C TRP A 476 -2.56 11.50 28.32
N SER A 477 -1.66 12.17 29.03
CA SER A 477 -2.01 13.29 29.91
C SER A 477 -2.64 14.44 29.12
N ALA A 478 -3.45 15.25 29.81
CA ALA A 478 -4.02 16.46 29.23
C ALA A 478 -2.94 17.41 28.70
N GLU A 479 -1.79 17.49 29.38
CA GLU A 479 -0.64 18.29 28.96
C GLU A 479 -0.02 17.77 27.66
N LYS A 480 0.22 16.46 27.53
CA LYS A 480 0.75 15.85 26.28
C LYS A 480 -0.19 16.13 25.10
N LYS A 481 -1.50 15.96 25.30
CA LYS A 481 -2.52 16.29 24.28
C LYS A 481 -2.51 17.79 23.95
N ALA A 482 -2.43 18.68 24.93
CA ALA A 482 -2.39 20.12 24.70
C ALA A 482 -1.14 20.57 23.92
N LYS A 483 0.04 20.02 24.24
CA LYS A 483 1.31 20.32 23.54
C LYS A 483 1.24 19.89 22.06
N LEU A 484 0.74 18.67 21.80
CA LEU A 484 0.56 18.18 20.43
C LEU A 484 -0.46 19.02 19.65
N GLN A 485 -1.61 19.31 20.26
CA GLN A 485 -2.66 20.13 19.66
C GLN A 485 -2.12 21.50 19.24
N ALA A 486 -1.46 22.21 20.17
CA ALA A 486 -0.90 23.54 19.90
C ALA A 486 0.17 23.51 18.80
N PHE A 487 0.93 22.42 18.71
CA PHE A 487 1.94 22.29 17.65
C PHE A 487 1.30 22.01 16.28
N VAL A 488 0.27 21.17 16.22
CA VAL A 488 -0.49 20.94 14.97
C VAL A 488 -1.21 22.19 14.51
N GLU A 489 -1.70 23.02 15.42
CA GLU A 489 -2.24 24.34 15.08
C GLU A 489 -1.20 25.21 14.36
N LYS A 490 0.06 25.21 14.83
CA LYS A 490 1.16 25.90 14.12
C LYS A 490 1.40 25.32 12.72
N ILE A 491 1.34 24.00 12.56
CA ILE A 491 1.47 23.33 11.25
C ILE A 491 0.34 23.80 10.33
N HIS A 492 -0.93 23.65 10.72
CA HIS A 492 -2.08 24.03 9.89
C HIS A 492 -2.08 25.51 9.51
N ALA A 493 -1.55 26.38 10.37
CA ALA A 493 -1.47 27.81 10.11
C ALA A 493 -0.35 28.20 9.12
N THR A 494 0.69 27.38 8.96
CA THR A 494 1.93 27.77 8.25
C THR A 494 2.31 26.87 7.08
N TRP A 495 1.68 25.69 6.98
CA TRP A 495 1.94 24.68 5.94
C TRP A 495 0.74 24.63 4.98
N PRO A 496 0.77 25.41 3.88
CA PRO A 496 -0.30 25.41 2.90
C PRO A 496 -0.21 24.20 1.96
N ILE A 497 -1.31 23.87 1.28
CA ILE A 497 -1.40 22.66 0.44
C ILE A 497 -0.78 22.82 -0.97
N ASP A 498 -0.13 23.95 -1.26
CA ASP A 498 0.41 24.30 -2.57
C ASP A 498 1.91 24.64 -2.54
N ARG A 499 2.54 24.51 -1.37
CA ARG A 499 3.99 24.70 -1.22
C ARG A 499 4.75 23.51 -1.81
N GLU A 500 5.90 23.80 -2.41
CA GLU A 500 6.86 22.78 -2.83
C GLU A 500 7.62 22.23 -1.59
N TYR A 501 7.04 21.21 -0.95
CA TYR A 501 7.65 20.48 0.17
C TYR A 501 8.78 19.56 -0.30
N MET A 502 8.52 18.84 -1.38
CA MET A 502 9.49 17.99 -2.08
C MET A 502 9.98 18.74 -3.33
N PRO A 503 11.21 18.49 -3.82
CA PRO A 503 11.61 18.96 -5.14
C PRO A 503 10.62 18.45 -6.20
N PRO A 504 10.29 19.25 -7.24
CA PRO A 504 9.42 18.79 -8.32
C PRO A 504 10.01 17.57 -9.04
N PRO A 505 9.19 16.76 -9.73
CA PRO A 505 9.68 15.61 -10.48
C PRO A 505 10.68 16.06 -11.54
N SER A 506 11.72 15.27 -11.77
CA SER A 506 12.72 15.57 -12.80
C SER A 506 12.13 15.55 -14.20
N ARG A 507 10.98 14.90 -14.41
CA ARG A 507 10.27 14.92 -15.69
C ARG A 507 8.75 14.76 -15.54
N GLY A 508 8.06 14.95 -16.66
CA GLY A 508 6.62 14.77 -16.72
C GLY A 508 5.84 15.81 -15.92
N ALA A 509 4.53 15.60 -15.82
CA ALA A 509 3.63 16.43 -15.03
C ALA A 509 3.22 15.69 -13.75
N LEU A 510 2.79 16.43 -12.74
CA LEU A 510 2.16 15.86 -11.56
C LEU A 510 0.72 15.43 -11.86
N VAL A 511 0.31 14.28 -11.35
CA VAL A 511 -1.09 13.85 -11.37
C VAL A 511 -1.93 14.74 -10.45
N SER A 512 -3.24 14.83 -10.70
CA SER A 512 -4.19 15.45 -9.76
C SER A 512 -4.98 14.38 -9.01
N PHE A 513 -5.10 14.52 -7.69
CA PHE A 513 -6.11 13.77 -6.93
C PHE A 513 -7.51 14.16 -7.38
N ASP A 514 -8.49 13.29 -7.13
CA ASP A 514 -9.90 13.65 -7.26
C ASP A 514 -10.19 14.95 -6.47
N PRO A 515 -10.68 16.03 -7.11
CA PRO A 515 -10.99 17.28 -6.42
C PRO A 515 -11.98 17.11 -5.27
N ALA A 516 -12.85 16.10 -5.30
CA ALA A 516 -13.81 15.84 -4.21
C ALA A 516 -13.13 15.39 -2.89
N LEU A 517 -11.88 14.93 -2.94
CA LEU A 517 -11.08 14.67 -1.74
C LEU A 517 -10.63 15.96 -1.03
N LEU A 518 -10.60 17.09 -1.74
CA LEU A 518 -10.15 18.38 -1.20
C LEU A 518 -11.33 19.13 -0.59
N VAL A 519 -11.34 19.21 0.74
CA VAL A 519 -12.42 19.82 1.51
C VAL A 519 -12.02 21.15 2.13
N THR A 520 -13.00 22.04 2.26
CA THR A 520 -12.81 23.32 2.94
C THR A 520 -13.20 23.19 4.42
N PRO A 521 -12.33 23.57 5.36
CA PRO A 521 -12.67 23.61 6.78
C PRO A 521 -13.87 24.53 7.05
N PRO A 522 -14.83 24.11 7.89
CA PRO A 522 -15.85 25.01 8.41
C PRO A 522 -15.23 26.19 9.15
N LYS A 523 -15.97 27.30 9.21
CA LYS A 523 -15.54 28.51 9.92
C LYS A 523 -15.16 28.18 11.37
N GLY A 524 -13.95 28.57 11.78
CA GLY A 524 -13.41 28.33 13.12
C GLY A 524 -12.73 26.97 13.31
N LEU A 525 -12.71 26.12 12.28
CA LEU A 525 -12.03 24.81 12.27
C LEU A 525 -10.85 24.76 11.28
N GLU A 526 -10.40 25.92 10.79
CA GLU A 526 -9.31 26.03 9.81
C GLU A 526 -7.97 25.52 10.36
N VAL A 527 -7.78 25.59 11.68
CA VAL A 527 -6.51 25.30 12.35
C VAL A 527 -6.77 24.36 13.54
N GLY A 528 -5.98 23.30 13.67
CA GLY A 528 -6.12 22.32 14.77
C GLY A 528 -7.23 21.27 14.62
N TYR A 529 -7.93 21.22 13.48
CA TYR A 529 -8.96 20.22 13.19
C TYR A 529 -8.69 19.48 11.88
N VAL A 530 -9.16 18.24 11.78
CA VAL A 530 -9.00 17.40 10.59
C VAL A 530 -10.32 16.70 10.22
N PRO A 531 -10.58 16.47 8.92
CA PRO A 531 -11.77 15.77 8.46
C PRO A 531 -11.56 14.24 8.47
N ILE A 532 -12.21 13.53 9.38
CA ILE A 532 -12.13 12.07 9.50
C ILE A 532 -13.31 11.41 8.81
N VAL A 533 -13.02 10.45 7.93
CA VAL A 533 -14.04 9.65 7.23
C VAL A 533 -14.65 8.64 8.20
N THR A 534 -15.97 8.71 8.37
CA THR A 534 -16.75 7.81 9.23
C THR A 534 -17.56 6.79 8.42
N ARG A 535 -17.79 7.05 7.12
CA ARG A 535 -18.48 6.12 6.24
C ARG A 535 -18.08 6.29 4.77
N GLN A 536 -18.04 5.21 4.01
CA GLN A 536 -17.95 5.24 2.54
C GLN A 536 -18.84 4.16 1.94
N SER A 537 -19.70 4.50 0.99
CA SER A 537 -20.64 3.55 0.36
C SER A 537 -20.87 3.83 -1.11
N ALA A 538 -21.54 2.90 -1.80
CA ALA A 538 -22.24 3.23 -3.04
C ALA A 538 -23.29 4.35 -2.81
N PRO A 539 -23.67 5.11 -3.85
CA PRO A 539 -24.63 6.22 -3.78
C PRO A 539 -25.98 5.91 -3.13
#